data_AF-A0A914V5U5-F1
#
_entry.id   AF-A0A914V5U5-F1
#
_cell.length_a   1.000
_cell.length_b   1.000
_cell.length_c   1.000
_cell.angle_alpha   90.00
_cell.angle_beta   90.00
_cell.angle_gamma   90.00
#
_symmetry.space_group_name_H-M   'P 1'
#
loop_
_entity.id
_entity.type
_entity.pdbx_description
1 polymer ?
#
loop_
_entity_poly.entity_id
_entity_poly.type
_entity_poly.pdbx_seq_one_letter_code
_entity_poly.pdbx_strand_id
1 'polypeptide(L)'
;DKVLTRAECDALLQLETLAELGDGYNGQASPHTDHETFRGLSIGRVATLAEQRAIPVETAKLMIDKTELAREFVQAYFNLTTTLFFDYTHLACRSANE
;
A
#
# COMPACT_ATOMS: atom_id res chain seq x y z
N ASP A 1 13.26 -11.36 2.78
CA ASP A 1 13.52 -10.06 2.12
C ASP A 1 13.33 -9.02 3.21
N LYS A 2 14.40 -8.42 3.73
CA LYS A 2 14.41 -7.70 5.02
C LYS A 2 13.77 -6.31 4.95
N VAL A 3 12.69 -6.16 4.17
CA VAL A 3 12.02 -4.86 3.95
C VAL A 3 11.29 -4.42 5.22
N LEU A 4 10.56 -5.34 5.85
CA LEU A 4 9.83 -5.12 7.10
C LEU A 4 10.29 -6.10 8.19
N THR A 5 10.43 -5.59 9.41
CA THR A 5 10.43 -6.42 10.61
C THR A 5 9.01 -6.87 10.94
N ARG A 6 8.87 -7.87 11.82
CA ARG A 6 7.55 -8.36 12.23
C ARG A 6 6.70 -7.27 12.88
N ALA A 7 7.30 -6.49 13.78
CA ALA A 7 6.62 -5.39 14.47
C ALA A 7 6.17 -4.28 13.51
N GLU A 8 7.01 -3.92 12.53
CA GLU A 8 6.64 -2.95 11.50
C GLU A 8 5.48 -3.47 10.63
N CYS A 9 5.52 -4.76 10.27
CA CYS A 9 4.43 -5.39 9.53
C CYS A 9 3.12 -5.37 10.33
N ASP A 10 3.16 -5.76 11.61
CA ASP A 10 1.98 -5.76 12.49
C ASP A 10 1.41 -4.34 12.67
N ALA A 11 2.25 -3.31 12.73
CA ALA A 11 1.84 -1.91 12.79
C ALA A 11 1.15 -1.44 11.50
N LEU A 12 1.71 -1.79 10.33
CA LEU A 12 1.10 -1.45 9.03
C LEU A 12 -0.20 -2.20 8.79
N LEU A 13 -0.32 -3.44 9.25
CA LEU A 13 -1.55 -4.23 9.14
C LEU A 13 -2.73 -3.59 9.88
N GLN A 14 -2.50 -2.78 10.93
CA GLN A 14 -3.59 -2.05 11.59
C GLN A 14 -4.30 -1.06 10.65
N LEU A 15 -3.61 -0.60 9.60
CA LEU A 15 -4.15 0.33 8.62
C LEU A 15 -5.17 -0.31 7.67
N GLU A 16 -5.23 -1.65 7.61
CA GLU A 16 -6.14 -2.43 6.76
C GLU A 16 -7.60 -1.97 6.88
N THR A 17 -8.03 -1.67 8.10
CA THR A 17 -9.40 -1.23 8.41
C THR A 17 -9.73 0.16 7.86
N LEU A 18 -8.71 0.96 7.53
CA LEU A 18 -8.84 2.31 6.97
C LEU A 18 -8.68 2.32 5.44
N ALA A 19 -8.36 1.17 4.85
CA ALA A 19 -8.18 1.01 3.42
C ALA A 19 -9.52 1.13 2.67
N GLU A 20 -9.49 1.91 1.59
CA GLU A 20 -10.66 2.24 0.80
C GLU A 20 -10.82 1.30 -0.40
N LEU A 21 -12.06 0.88 -0.68
CA LEU A 21 -12.36 0.02 -1.82
C LEU A 21 -12.04 0.75 -3.13
N GLY A 22 -11.24 0.13 -3.99
CA GLY A 22 -10.87 0.71 -5.27
C GLY A 22 -10.04 2.01 -5.16
N ASP A 23 -9.37 2.24 -4.03
CA ASP A 23 -8.36 3.31 -3.90
C ASP A 23 -7.28 3.10 -4.97
N GLY A 24 -6.92 4.17 -5.70
CA GLY A 24 -6.07 4.09 -6.90
C GLY A 24 -6.78 3.64 -8.19
N TYR A 25 -8.06 3.26 -8.14
CA TYR A 25 -8.86 2.80 -9.28
C TYR A 25 -10.21 3.53 -9.41
N ASN A 26 -10.30 4.79 -8.98
CA ASN A 26 -11.54 5.60 -9.03
C ASN A 26 -12.76 4.92 -8.37
N GLY A 27 -12.53 4.14 -7.31
CA GLY A 27 -13.57 3.40 -6.61
C GLY A 27 -13.97 2.06 -7.27
N GLN A 28 -13.32 1.67 -8.36
CA GLN A 28 -13.50 0.34 -8.94
C GLN A 28 -12.81 -0.71 -8.08
N ALA A 29 -13.61 -1.45 -7.29
CA ALA A 29 -13.11 -2.49 -6.39
C ALA A 29 -12.48 -3.68 -7.13
N SER A 30 -12.91 -3.94 -8.36
CA SER A 30 -12.51 -5.07 -9.20
C SER A 30 -11.93 -4.57 -10.52
N PRO A 31 -10.71 -3.99 -10.51
CA PRO A 31 -10.17 -3.27 -11.66
C PRO A 31 -9.63 -4.15 -12.79
N HIS A 32 -9.17 -5.38 -12.50
CA HIS A 32 -8.60 -6.25 -13.53
C HIS A 32 -9.50 -7.43 -13.88
N THR A 33 -10.23 -8.01 -12.91
CA THR A 33 -11.21 -9.10 -13.12
C THR A 33 -12.38 -9.03 -12.15
N ASP A 34 -13.49 -9.72 -12.43
CA ASP A 34 -14.64 -9.83 -11.52
C ASP A 34 -14.40 -10.76 -10.31
N HIS A 35 -13.24 -11.43 -10.24
CA HIS A 35 -12.90 -12.41 -9.20
C HIS A 35 -11.89 -11.88 -8.17
N GLU A 36 -11.84 -10.56 -8.04
CA GLU A 36 -10.94 -9.90 -7.11
C GLU A 36 -11.57 -8.64 -6.50
N THR A 37 -11.07 -8.24 -5.35
CA THR A 37 -11.45 -7.01 -4.67
C THR A 37 -10.21 -6.35 -4.09
N PHE A 38 -10.05 -5.06 -4.38
CA PHE A 38 -8.92 -4.25 -3.96
C PHE A 38 -9.36 -3.25 -2.92
N ARG A 39 -8.68 -3.25 -1.77
CA ARG A 39 -8.74 -2.19 -0.76
C ARG A 39 -7.37 -1.57 -0.60
N GLY A 40 -7.32 -0.25 -0.62
CA GLY A 40 -6.06 0.46 -0.76
C GLY A 40 -5.84 1.63 0.16
N LEU A 41 -4.57 1.99 0.27
CA LEU A 41 -4.08 3.19 0.91
C LEU A 41 -3.03 3.84 0.01
N SER A 42 -3.45 4.88 -0.70
CA SER A 42 -2.58 5.82 -1.38
C SER A 42 -1.75 6.62 -0.38
N ILE A 43 -0.54 7.05 -0.79
CA ILE A 43 0.34 7.84 0.08
C ILE A 43 -0.33 9.14 0.52
N GLY A 44 -1.08 9.78 -0.37
CA GLY A 44 -1.88 10.98 -0.07
C GLY A 44 -2.90 10.71 1.04
N ARG A 45 -3.64 9.59 0.96
CA ARG A 45 -4.62 9.21 1.98
C ARG A 45 -3.96 8.94 3.33
N VAL A 46 -2.83 8.25 3.36
CA VAL A 46 -2.06 7.99 4.58
C VAL A 46 -1.63 9.30 5.24
N ALA A 47 -1.15 10.27 4.45
CA ALA A 47 -0.80 11.60 4.95
C ALA A 47 -2.02 12.34 5.53
N THR A 48 -3.16 12.31 4.85
CA THR A 48 -4.42 12.89 5.35
C THR A 48 -4.89 12.25 6.66
N LEU A 49 -4.83 10.92 6.77
CA LEU A 49 -5.18 10.20 7.99
C LEU A 49 -4.27 10.61 9.17
N ALA A 50 -2.98 10.82 8.91
CA ALA A 50 -2.04 11.28 9.92
C ALA A 50 -2.32 12.74 10.35
N GLU A 51 -2.60 13.63 9.39
CA GLU A 51 -2.97 15.03 9.66
C GLU A 51 -4.24 15.13 10.52
N GLN A 52 -5.23 14.29 10.23
CA GLN A 52 -6.48 14.18 10.98
C GLN A 52 -6.32 13.46 12.34
N ARG A 53 -5.11 12.99 12.67
CA ARG A 53 -4.81 12.18 13.86
C ARG A 53 -5.62 10.88 13.95
N ALA A 54 -6.09 10.37 12.80
CA ALA A 54 -6.75 9.07 12.71
C ALA A 54 -5.74 7.92 12.85
N ILE A 55 -4.47 8.17 12.52
CA ILE A 55 -3.35 7.25 12.72
C ILE A 55 -2.15 7.98 13.34
N PRO A 56 -1.25 7.26 14.05
CA PRO A 56 0.02 7.84 14.50
C PRO A 56 0.86 8.32 13.32
N VAL A 57 1.53 9.46 13.47
CA VAL A 57 2.44 10.01 12.45
C VAL A 57 3.59 9.04 12.18
N GLU A 58 4.03 8.32 13.20
CA GLU A 58 5.06 7.31 13.12
C GLU A 58 4.64 6.14 12.22
N THR A 59 3.37 5.75 12.27
CA THR A 59 2.81 4.70 11.40
C THR A 59 2.74 5.17 9.95
N ALA A 60 2.33 6.42 9.72
CA ALA A 60 2.33 7.02 8.38
C ALA A 60 3.75 7.13 7.81
N LYS A 61 4.71 7.59 8.62
CA LYS A 61 6.12 7.66 8.25
C LYS A 61 6.70 6.28 7.95
N LEU A 62 6.39 5.28 8.77
CA LEU A 62 6.80 3.91 8.54
C LEU A 62 6.30 3.42 7.18
N MET A 63 5.04 3.68 6.83
CA MET A 63 4.50 3.28 5.53
C MET A 63 5.28 3.93 4.38
N ILE A 64 5.47 5.24 4.41
CA ILE A 64 6.20 6.00 3.37
C ILE A 64 7.65 5.50 3.22
N ASP A 65 8.38 5.38 4.33
CA ASP A 65 9.78 4.96 4.32
C ASP A 65 9.93 3.55 3.73
N LYS A 66 8.97 2.65 4.02
CA LYS A 66 9.01 1.25 3.55
C LYS A 66 8.55 1.10 2.12
N THR A 67 7.60 1.91 1.66
CA THR A 67 7.21 1.94 0.24
C THR A 67 8.32 2.52 -0.64
N GLU A 68 9.05 3.52 -0.16
CA GLU A 68 10.24 4.04 -0.85
C GLU A 68 11.37 3.01 -0.91
N LEU A 69 11.63 2.32 0.20
CA LEU A 69 12.59 1.22 0.20
C LEU A 69 12.19 0.12 -0.81
N ALA A 70 10.91 -0.24 -0.87
CA ALA A 70 10.40 -1.20 -1.85
C ALA A 70 10.59 -0.71 -3.30
N ARG A 71 10.33 0.58 -3.58
CA ARG A 71 10.60 1.21 -4.88
C ARG A 71 12.07 1.06 -5.28
N GLU A 72 13.00 1.36 -4.38
CA GLU A 72 14.44 1.22 -4.62
C GLU A 72 14.83 -0.23 -4.91
N PHE A 73 14.31 -1.19 -4.13
CA PHE A 73 14.53 -2.61 -4.37
C PHE A 73 14.04 -3.05 -5.75
N VAL A 74 12.83 -2.65 -6.14
CA VAL A 74 12.27 -2.99 -7.47
C VAL A 74 13.12 -2.39 -8.59
N GLN A 75 13.50 -1.11 -8.48
CA GLN A 75 14.38 -0.46 -9.46
C GLN A 75 15.71 -1.19 -9.61
N ALA A 76 16.37 -1.52 -8.50
CA ALA A 76 17.65 -2.19 -8.50
C ALA A 76 17.53 -3.63 -9.05
N TYR A 77 16.50 -4.37 -8.62
CA TYR A 77 16.28 -5.75 -9.04
C TYR A 77 16.09 -5.87 -10.56
N PHE A 78 15.32 -4.96 -11.17
CA PHE A 78 15.08 -4.93 -12.61
C PHE A 78 16.10 -4.09 -13.39
N ASN A 79 17.12 -3.53 -12.73
CA ASN A 79 18.13 -2.65 -13.32
C ASN A 79 17.52 -1.52 -14.17
N LEU A 80 16.49 -0.85 -13.63
CA LEU A 80 15.78 0.20 -14.33
C LEU A 80 16.61 1.48 -14.36
N THR A 81 16.67 2.11 -15.54
CA THR A 81 17.31 3.43 -15.72
C THR A 81 16.33 4.58 -15.47
N THR A 82 15.03 4.28 -15.38
CA THR A 82 13.97 5.25 -15.09
C THR A 82 13.59 5.22 -13.62
N THR A 83 13.31 6.39 -13.05
CA THR A 83 12.76 6.53 -11.70
C THR A 83 11.33 6.03 -11.68
N LEU A 84 11.04 5.07 -10.79
CA LEU A 84 9.69 4.68 -10.43
C LEU A 84 9.12 5.66 -9.41
N PHE A 85 7.80 5.63 -9.23
CA PHE A 85 7.11 6.36 -8.18
C PHE A 85 6.16 5.39 -7.49
N PHE A 86 5.99 5.54 -6.19
CA PHE A 86 5.04 4.76 -5.42
C PHE A 86 3.72 5.53 -5.33
N ASP A 87 2.61 4.87 -5.64
CA ASP A 87 1.29 5.52 -5.67
C ASP A 87 0.40 5.00 -4.52
N TYR A 88 0.22 3.68 -4.46
CA TYR A 88 -0.67 3.03 -3.48
C TYR A 88 -0.19 1.64 -3.08
N THR A 89 -0.59 1.23 -1.88
CA THR A 89 -0.51 -0.16 -1.40
C THR A 89 -1.90 -0.76 -1.35
N HIS A 90 -2.06 -1.97 -1.89
CA HIS A 90 -3.34 -2.68 -1.91
C HIS A 90 -3.30 -4.00 -1.16
N LEU A 91 -4.41 -4.28 -0.47
CA LEU A 91 -4.80 -5.62 -0.09
C LEU A 91 -5.75 -6.14 -1.16
N ALA A 92 -5.29 -7.16 -1.88
CA ALA A 92 -6.08 -7.85 -2.88
C ALA A 92 -6.67 -9.12 -2.26
N CYS A 93 -8.00 -9.23 -2.31
CA CYS A 93 -8.69 -10.50 -2.11
C CYS A 93 -8.99 -11.09 -3.48
N ARG A 94 -8.67 -12.37 -3.69
CA ARG A 94 -8.94 -13.10 -4.94
C ARG A 94 -9.66 -14.40 -4.61
N SER A 95 -10.68 -14.72 -5.39
CA SER A 95 -11.31 -16.04 -5.37
C SER A 95 -10.96 -16.79 -6.64
N ALA A 96 -10.53 -18.03 -6.52
CA ALA A 96 -10.63 -18.97 -7.63
C ALA A 96 -12.09 -19.39 -7.71
N ASN A 97 -12.68 -19.37 -8.91
CA ASN A 97 -13.95 -20.08 -9.10
C ASN A 97 -13.68 -21.58 -9.00
N GLU A 98 -14.59 -22.32 -8.38
CA GLU A 98 -14.72 -23.77 -8.58
C GLU A 98 -15.25 -24.07 -9.99
#